data_AF-A0A662U317-F1
#
_entry.id   AF-A0A662U317-F1
#
_cell.length_a   1.000
_cell.length_b   1.000
_cell.length_c   1.000
_cell.angle_alpha   90.00
_cell.angle_beta   90.00
_cell.angle_gamma   90.00
#
_symmetry.space_group_name_H-M   'P 1'
#
loop_
_entity.id
_entity.type
_entity.pdbx_description
1 polymer ?
#
loop_
_entity_poly.entity_id
_entity_poly.type
_entity_poly.pdbx_seq_one_letter_code
_entity_poly.pdbx_strand_id
1 'polypeptide(L)'
;MGVQLGDIVPRQEITLKDLQGKKIAIDAMNSLYQFLAIIRQPDGTPLMDKEGNVTSHFSGLFYRTINLIEFGIRPVYVFDGKPPDLKLQTIQ
;
A
#
# COMPACT_ATOMS: atom_id res chain seq x y z
N MET A 1 6.40 3.60 -6.85
CA MET A 1 6.13 4.41 -8.06
C MET A 1 5.43 5.69 -7.64
N GLY A 2 5.84 6.84 -8.14
CA GLY A 2 5.30 8.15 -7.76
C GLY A 2 6.05 9.29 -8.43
N VAL A 3 5.71 10.53 -8.05
CA VAL A 3 6.39 11.74 -8.52
C VAL A 3 7.51 12.10 -7.53
N GLN A 4 8.70 12.41 -8.03
CA GLN A 4 9.87 12.75 -7.20
C GLN A 4 9.76 14.19 -6.65
N LEU A 5 8.91 14.38 -5.63
CA LEU A 5 8.69 15.67 -4.96
C LEU A 5 9.36 15.75 -3.58
N GLY A 6 10.01 14.67 -3.13
CA GLY A 6 10.51 14.55 -1.76
C GLY A 6 11.54 15.61 -1.36
N ASP A 7 12.34 16.10 -2.31
CA ASP A 7 13.41 17.05 -2.04
C ASP A 7 12.94 18.51 -1.98
N ILE A 8 11.71 18.79 -2.45
CA ILE A 8 11.17 20.16 -2.56
C ILE A 8 9.94 20.40 -1.69
N VAL A 9 9.30 19.34 -1.18
CA VAL A 9 8.12 19.45 -0.30
C VAL A 9 8.55 19.27 1.16
N PRO A 10 8.39 20.30 2.02
CA PRO A 10 8.70 20.15 3.44
C PRO A 10 7.77 19.11 4.08
N ARG A 11 8.31 18.25 4.94
CA ARG A 11 7.58 17.20 5.65
C ARG A 11 7.72 17.34 7.16
N GLN A 12 6.66 17.03 7.89
CA GLN A 12 6.68 16.91 9.34
C GLN A 12 6.71 15.44 9.72
N GLU A 13 7.67 15.06 10.56
CA GLU A 13 7.71 13.71 11.12
C GLU A 13 6.62 13.57 12.19
N ILE A 14 5.87 12.46 12.11
CA ILE A 14 4.82 12.09 13.05
C ILE A 14 4.94 10.61 13.38
N THR A 15 4.38 10.21 14.51
CA THR A 15 4.28 8.82 14.95
C THR A 15 2.90 8.24 14.60
N LEU A 16 2.78 6.90 14.64
CA LEU A 16 1.47 6.25 14.48
C LEU A 16 0.47 6.64 15.58
N LYS A 17 0.95 7.00 16.78
CA LYS A 17 0.08 7.45 17.89
C LYS A 17 -0.61 8.77 17.56
N ASP A 18 0.05 9.66 16.82
CA ASP A 18 -0.52 10.95 16.41
C ASP A 18 -1.72 10.77 15.46
N LEU A 19 -1.88 9.58 14.87
CA LEU A 19 -2.99 9.21 13.99
C LEU A 19 -4.11 8.46 14.71
N GLN A 20 -4.01 8.22 16.01
CA GLN A 20 -5.03 7.49 16.76
C GLN A 20 -6.42 8.16 16.63
N GLY A 21 -7.44 7.33 16.37
CA GLY A 21 -8.83 7.77 16.17
C GLY A 21 -9.10 8.44 14.82
N LYS A 22 -8.08 8.68 13.98
CA LYS A 22 -8.26 9.28 12.65
C LYS A 22 -8.76 8.25 11.65
N LYS A 23 -9.57 8.73 10.69
CA LYS A 23 -9.90 7.98 9.47
C LYS A 23 -8.86 8.33 8.41
N ILE A 24 -8.21 7.31 7.85
CA ILE A 24 -7.12 7.50 6.87
C ILE A 24 -7.52 6.82 5.57
N ALA A 25 -7.61 7.59 4.50
CA ALA A 25 -7.77 7.05 3.15
C ALA A 25 -6.41 6.55 2.65
N ILE A 26 -6.35 5.28 2.27
CA ILE A 26 -5.15 4.59 1.81
C ILE A 26 -5.36 4.25 0.34
N ASP A 27 -4.42 4.68 -0.51
CA ASP A 27 -4.38 4.25 -1.90
C ASP A 27 -4.10 2.72 -1.95
N ALA A 28 -5.09 1.97 -2.42
CA ALA A 28 -5.03 0.52 -2.44
C ALA A 28 -4.03 0.01 -3.47
N MET A 29 -4.01 0.58 -4.68
CA MET A 29 -3.10 0.14 -5.74
C MET A 29 -1.65 0.36 -5.30
N ASN A 30 -1.35 1.55 -4.77
CA ASN A 30 -0.01 1.85 -4.29
C ASN A 30 0.42 0.90 -3.15
N SER A 31 -0.48 0.63 -2.20
CA SER A 31 -0.22 -0.29 -1.08
C SER A 31 0.02 -1.73 -1.55
N LEU A 32 -0.80 -2.25 -2.47
CA LEU A 32 -0.66 -3.61 -3.00
C LEU A 32 0.69 -3.77 -3.73
N TYR A 33 1.10 -2.80 -4.54
CA TYR A 33 2.42 -2.81 -5.17
C TYR A 33 3.56 -2.80 -4.14
N GLN A 34 3.45 -2.02 -3.06
CA GLN A 34 4.44 -2.04 -1.98
C GLN A 34 4.52 -3.43 -1.31
N PHE A 35 3.39 -4.07 -1.06
CA PHE A 35 3.37 -5.40 -0.46
C PHE A 35 4.00 -6.46 -1.38
N LEU A 36 3.71 -6.42 -2.69
CA LEU A 36 4.36 -7.29 -3.68
C LEU A 36 5.88 -7.06 -3.78
N ALA A 37 6.34 -5.82 -3.54
CA ALA A 37 7.75 -5.49 -3.59
C ALA A 37 8.50 -5.96 -2.34
N ILE A 38 7.94 -5.72 -1.14
CA ILE A 38 8.66 -5.86 0.13
C ILE A 38 8.42 -7.22 0.80
N ILE A 39 7.22 -7.81 0.65
CA ILE A 39 6.86 -9.06 1.33
C ILE A 39 7.30 -10.24 0.46
N ARG A 40 8.50 -10.73 0.74
CA ARG A 40 9.17 -11.80 0.00
C ARG A 40 9.78 -12.81 0.96
N GLN A 41 10.07 -13.99 0.43
CA GLN A 41 10.88 -15.00 1.08
C GLN A 41 12.34 -14.52 1.19
N PRO A 42 13.17 -15.17 2.02
CA PRO A 42 14.58 -14.78 2.19
C PRO A 42 15.41 -14.78 0.90
N ASP A 43 15.03 -15.59 -0.09
CA ASP A 43 15.65 -15.66 -1.41
C ASP A 43 15.13 -14.60 -2.39
N GLY A 44 14.20 -13.75 -1.95
CA GLY A 44 13.57 -12.71 -2.77
C GLY A 44 12.38 -13.17 -3.60
N THR A 45 11.99 -14.45 -3.55
CA THR A 45 10.76 -14.90 -4.22
C THR A 45 9.51 -14.36 -3.51
N PRO A 46 8.41 -14.03 -4.22
CA PRO A 46 7.16 -13.66 -3.56
C PRO A 46 6.63 -14.78 -2.68
N LEU A 47 5.77 -14.44 -1.71
CA LEU A 47 4.96 -15.45 -1.04
C LEU A 47 3.97 -16.03 -2.04
N MET A 48 3.81 -17.34 -2.03
CA MET A 48 2.93 -18.07 -2.92
C MET A 48 2.12 -19.11 -2.15
N ASP A 49 0.94 -19.47 -2.65
CA ASP A 49 0.20 -20.63 -2.18
C ASP A 49 0.75 -21.94 -2.79
N LYS A 50 0.10 -23.06 -2.46
CA LYS A 50 0.47 -24.40 -2.97
C LYS A 50 0.29 -24.56 -4.48
N GLU A 51 -0.46 -23.68 -5.13
CA GLU A 51 -0.74 -23.68 -6.57
C GLU A 51 0.19 -22.71 -7.32
N GLY A 52 1.04 -21.98 -6.60
CA GLY A 52 1.97 -21.00 -7.17
C GLY A 52 1.36 -19.61 -7.35
N ASN A 53 0.15 -19.34 -6.85
CA ASN A 53 -0.43 -18.00 -6.92
C ASN A 53 0.25 -17.07 -5.91
N VAL A 54 0.59 -15.85 -6.32
CA VAL A 54 1.24 -14.86 -5.43
C VAL A 54 0.26 -14.39 -4.35
N THR A 55 0.68 -14.47 -3.08
CA THR A 55 -0.13 -14.11 -1.91
C THR A 55 0.46 -12.99 -1.05
N SER A 56 1.63 -12.44 -1.41
CA SER A 56 2.31 -11.37 -0.68
C SER A 56 1.40 -10.17 -0.36
N HIS A 57 0.54 -9.80 -1.31
CA HIS A 57 -0.38 -8.67 -1.17
C HIS A 57 -1.52 -8.94 -0.18
N PHE A 58 -2.03 -10.17 -0.08
CA PHE A 58 -3.02 -10.55 0.93
C PHE A 58 -2.42 -10.53 2.34
N SER A 59 -1.22 -11.10 2.49
CA SER A 59 -0.48 -11.05 3.77
C SER A 59 -0.25 -9.60 4.21
N GLY A 60 0.25 -8.77 3.29
CA GLY A 60 0.47 -7.34 3.54
C GLY A 60 -0.80 -6.60 3.93
N LEU A 61 -1.88 -6.77 3.17
CA LEU A 61 -3.15 -6.14 3.44
C LEU A 61 -3.69 -6.54 4.82
N PHE A 62 -3.68 -7.84 5.13
CA PHE A 62 -4.20 -8.37 6.39
C PHE A 62 -3.43 -7.85 7.60
N TYR A 63 -2.11 -8.11 7.67
CA TYR A 63 -1.33 -7.73 8.84
C TYR A 63 -1.14 -6.21 8.95
N ARG A 64 -0.99 -5.47 7.84
CA ARG A 64 -0.91 -4.00 7.89
C ARG A 64 -2.18 -3.38 8.43
N THR A 65 -3.34 -3.88 7.97
CA THR A 65 -4.63 -3.36 8.41
C THR A 65 -4.87 -3.63 9.89
N ILE A 66 -4.57 -4.84 10.37
CA ILE A 66 -4.67 -5.18 11.80
C ILE A 66 -3.80 -4.24 12.63
N ASN A 67 -2.53 -4.07 12.28
CA ASN A 67 -1.63 -3.19 13.03
C ASN A 67 -2.16 -1.75 13.09
N LEU A 68 -2.68 -1.21 11.97
CA LEU A 68 -3.27 0.14 11.96
C LEU A 68 -4.49 0.23 12.89
N ILE A 69 -5.37 -0.78 12.88
CA ILE A 69 -6.54 -0.85 13.75
C ILE A 69 -6.13 -0.96 15.22
N GLU A 70 -5.09 -1.72 15.55
CA GLU A 70 -4.54 -1.82 16.92
C GLU A 70 -4.03 -0.46 17.43
N PHE A 71 -3.47 0.38 16.56
CA PHE A 71 -3.13 1.78 16.88
C PHE A 71 -4.35 2.72 16.95
N GLY A 72 -5.58 2.20 16.82
CA GLY A 72 -6.82 2.96 16.84
C GLY A 72 -7.08 3.76 15.57
N ILE A 73 -6.36 3.49 14.48
CA ILE A 73 -6.56 4.13 13.18
C ILE A 73 -7.73 3.44 12.47
N ARG A 74 -8.54 4.20 11.73
CA ARG A 74 -9.64 3.68 10.91
C ARG A 74 -9.25 3.74 9.43
N PRO A 75 -8.60 2.71 8.87
CA PRO A 75 -8.17 2.70 7.48
C PRO A 75 -9.36 2.55 6.52
N VAL A 76 -9.31 3.27 5.40
CA VAL A 76 -10.26 3.17 4.28
C VAL A 76 -9.45 2.98 3.01
N TYR A 77 -9.50 1.79 2.41
CA TYR A 77 -8.79 1.53 1.16
C TYR A 77 -9.59 2.09 -0.03
N VAL A 78 -8.92 2.89 -0.85
CA VAL A 78 -9.49 3.52 -2.04
C VAL A 78 -8.86 2.85 -3.26
N PHE A 79 -9.71 2.24 -4.09
CA PHE A 79 -9.31 1.59 -5.33
C PHE A 79 -9.52 2.53 -6.50
N ASP A 80 -8.60 2.47 -7.46
CA ASP A 80 -8.76 3.19 -8.72
C ASP A 80 -10.01 2.70 -9.46
N GLY A 81 -10.73 3.65 -10.05
CA GLY A 81 -11.80 3.37 -10.99
C GLY A 81 -11.28 3.24 -12.42
N LYS A 82 -12.17 3.50 -13.38
CA LYS A 82 -11.78 3.53 -14.79
C LYS A 82 -10.74 4.66 -15.03
N PRO A 83 -9.58 4.38 -15.65
CA PRO A 83 -8.61 5.40 -16.00
C PRO A 83 -9.23 6.45 -16.95
N PRO A 84 -8.84 7.73 -16.85
CA PRO A 84 -9.24 8.74 -17.82
C PRO A 84 -8.61 8.46 -19.20
N ASP A 85 -9.30 8.86 -20.28
CA ASP A 85 -8.91 8.49 -21.65
C ASP A 85 -7.47 8.92 -22.01
N LEU A 86 -7.03 10.08 -21.53
CA LEU A 86 -5.66 10.58 -21.74
C LEU A 86 -4.58 9.72 -21.06
N LYS A 87 -4.93 8.97 -20.00
CA LYS A 87 -4.00 8.07 -19.29
C LYS A 87 -3.84 6.74 -20.03
N LEU A 88 -4.80 6.35 -20.87
CA LEU A 88 -4.77 5.08 -21.60
C LEU A 88 -3.53 4.95 -22.49
N GLN A 89 -3.05 6.04 -23.07
CA GLN A 89 -1.86 6.05 -23.93
C GLN A 89 -0.55 5.74 -23.17
N THR A 90 -0.57 5.81 -21.84
CA THR A 90 0.60 5.59 -20.97
C THR A 90 0.55 4.29 -20.19
N ILE A 91 -0.55 3.54 -20.29
CA ILE A 91 -0.71 2.21 -19.67
C ILE A 91 -0.24 1.18 -20.72
N GLN A 92 1.02 0.76 -20.63
CA GLN A 92 1.56 -0.41 -21.34
C GLN A 92 1.75 -1.56 -20.35
#